data_AF-A0A2M8PK03-F1
#
_entry.id   AF-A0A2M8PK03-F1
#
_cell.length_a   1.000
_cell.length_b   1.000
_cell.length_c   1.000
_cell.angle_alpha   90.00
_cell.angle_beta   90.00
_cell.angle_gamma   90.00
#
_symmetry.space_group_name_H-M   'P 1'
#
loop_
_entity.id
_entity.type
_entity.pdbx_description
1 polymer ?
#
loop_
_entity_poly.entity_id
_entity_poly.type
_entity_poly.pdbx_seq_one_letter_code
_entity_poly.pdbx_strand_id
1 'polypeptide(L)'
;MLDHPLDTETTDEEYFARVKAIDSILMNPNNLIIGHNITNFDIIWWCVFLEHNTFTGKQFDTRIAHALIDENAENSLGALANKYTNFIKNEEKLNRRKLIKYDPQTVLRYNMMDAAISRALLLPIKRDLE
;
A
#
# COMPACT_ATOMS: atom_id res chain seq x y z
N MET A 1 3.42 -17.30 12.35
CA MET A 1 2.32 -16.45 11.84
C MET A 1 2.02 -15.41 12.89
N LEU A 2 1.92 -14.13 12.50
CA LEU A 2 1.39 -13.10 13.40
C LEU A 2 -0.13 -13.24 13.34
N ASP A 3 -0.76 -13.66 14.43
CA ASP A 3 -2.22 -13.80 14.51
C ASP A 3 -2.86 -12.41 14.37
N HIS A 4 -3.17 -12.02 13.15
CA HIS A 4 -3.93 -10.80 12.91
C HIS A 4 -5.40 -11.12 13.27
N PRO A 5 -6.10 -10.27 14.02
CA PRO A 5 -7.50 -10.50 14.37
C PRO A 5 -8.49 -10.45 13.18
N LEU A 6 -8.01 -10.36 11.94
CA LEU A 6 -8.80 -10.61 10.72
C LEU A 6 -8.69 -12.07 10.25
N ASP A 7 -7.65 -12.78 10.66
CA ASP A 7 -7.37 -14.14 10.24
C ASP A 7 -8.07 -15.17 11.14
N THR A 8 -8.64 -14.76 12.27
CA THR A 8 -9.34 -15.63 13.23
C THR A 8 -10.63 -16.26 12.69
N GLU A 9 -11.17 -15.73 11.58
CA GLU A 9 -12.37 -16.26 10.91
C GLU A 9 -12.09 -16.86 9.53
N THR A 10 -10.81 -16.93 9.11
CA THR A 10 -10.45 -17.45 7.79
C THR A 10 -10.05 -18.92 7.89
N THR A 11 -10.59 -19.78 7.03
CA THR A 11 -10.07 -21.15 6.86
C THR A 11 -8.67 -21.14 6.22
N ASP A 12 -7.85 -22.15 6.50
CA ASP A 12 -6.53 -22.28 5.85
C ASP A 12 -6.64 -22.23 4.32
N GLU A 13 -7.67 -22.85 3.74
CA GLU A 13 -7.91 -22.84 2.28
C GLU A 13 -8.15 -21.44 1.72
N GLU A 14 -9.00 -20.64 2.37
CA GLU A 14 -9.26 -19.26 1.97
C GLU A 14 -8.02 -18.38 2.11
N TYR A 15 -7.24 -18.60 3.17
CA TYR A 15 -5.96 -17.93 3.35
C TYR A 15 -5.00 -18.25 2.19
N PHE A 16 -4.78 -19.52 1.88
CA PHE A 16 -3.92 -19.93 0.77
C PHE A 16 -4.41 -19.42 -0.59
N ALA A 17 -5.73 -19.39 -0.82
CA ALA A 17 -6.31 -18.84 -2.03
C ALA A 17 -6.02 -17.34 -2.16
N ARG A 18 -6.13 -16.55 -1.07
CA ARG A 18 -5.80 -15.12 -1.06
C ARG A 18 -4.32 -14.88 -1.31
N VAL A 19 -3.45 -15.65 -0.65
CA VAL A 19 -1.98 -15.58 -0.86
C VAL A 19 -1.65 -15.84 -2.32
N LYS A 20 -2.19 -16.91 -2.91
CA LYS A 20 -1.99 -17.24 -4.33
C LYS A 20 -2.52 -16.16 -5.28
N ALA A 21 -3.65 -15.55 -4.95
CA ALA A 21 -4.21 -14.47 -5.74
C ALA A 21 -3.30 -13.23 -5.73
N ILE A 22 -2.85 -12.79 -4.55
CA ILE A 22 -1.91 -11.67 -4.39
C ILE A 22 -0.61 -11.97 -5.13
N ASP A 23 -0.07 -13.16 -4.97
CA ASP A 23 1.17 -13.58 -5.63
C ASP A 23 1.04 -13.47 -7.16
N SER A 24 -0.04 -14.00 -7.73
CA SER A 24 -0.30 -13.91 -9.17
C SER A 24 -0.40 -12.46 -9.69
N ILE A 25 -0.90 -11.53 -8.86
CA ILE A 25 -1.01 -10.12 -9.20
C ILE A 25 0.38 -9.48 -9.22
N LEU A 26 1.19 -9.73 -8.20
CA LEU A 26 2.54 -9.18 -8.04
C LEU A 26 3.54 -9.76 -9.04
N MET A 27 3.31 -10.99 -9.50
CA MET A 27 4.16 -11.72 -10.46
C MET A 27 3.72 -11.56 -11.93
N ASN A 28 2.70 -10.75 -12.21
CA ASN A 28 2.29 -10.47 -13.58
C ASN A 28 2.94 -9.18 -14.09
N PRO A 29 3.84 -9.24 -15.09
CA PRO A 29 4.55 -8.06 -15.60
C PRO A 29 3.65 -7.05 -16.34
N ASN A 30 2.42 -7.43 -16.66
CA ASN A 30 1.43 -6.52 -17.26
C ASN A 30 0.70 -5.69 -16.20
N ASN A 31 0.78 -6.07 -14.92
CA ASN A 31 0.19 -5.31 -13.83
C ASN A 31 1.07 -4.14 -13.42
N LEU A 32 0.42 -3.02 -13.09
CA LEU A 32 1.03 -1.89 -12.43
C LEU A 32 0.54 -1.84 -10.98
N ILE A 33 1.46 -2.10 -10.05
CA ILE A 33 1.23 -2.02 -8.61
C ILE A 33 1.51 -0.60 -8.16
N ILE A 34 0.51 0.05 -7.59
CA ILE A 34 0.58 1.44 -7.17
C ILE A 34 0.50 1.48 -5.65
N GLY A 35 1.42 2.19 -5.03
CA GLY A 35 1.39 2.40 -3.60
C GLY A 35 2.26 3.57 -3.18
N HIS A 36 2.50 3.66 -1.88
CA HIS A 36 3.28 4.73 -1.27
C HIS A 36 4.36 4.14 -0.39
N ASN A 37 5.63 4.35 -0.77
CA ASN A 37 6.78 3.73 -0.12
C ASN A 37 6.85 2.20 -0.29
N ILE A 38 6.31 1.67 -1.41
CA ILE A 38 6.28 0.24 -1.73
C ILE A 38 7.68 -0.33 -1.95
N THR A 39 8.56 0.44 -2.59
CA THR A 39 9.89 -0.01 -3.01
C THR A 39 10.85 -0.19 -1.83
N ASN A 40 10.60 0.50 -0.72
CA ASN A 40 11.48 0.49 0.45
C ASN A 40 10.92 -0.28 1.64
N PHE A 41 9.60 -0.40 1.76
CA PHE A 41 8.97 -1.01 2.93
C PHE A 41 8.14 -2.24 2.59
N ASP A 42 7.15 -2.10 1.70
CA ASP A 42 6.21 -3.19 1.43
C ASP A 42 6.89 -4.38 0.74
N ILE A 43 7.85 -4.12 -0.16
CA ILE A 43 8.57 -5.18 -0.86
C ILE A 43 9.29 -6.14 0.08
N ILE A 44 9.83 -5.64 1.21
CA ILE A 44 10.53 -6.47 2.20
C ILE A 44 9.53 -7.45 2.84
N TRP A 45 8.34 -6.97 3.17
CA TRP A 45 7.28 -7.81 3.73
C TRP A 45 6.78 -8.82 2.71
N TRP A 46 6.61 -8.43 1.45
CA TRP A 46 6.20 -9.37 0.40
C TRP A 46 7.25 -10.47 0.22
N CYS A 47 8.54 -10.16 0.24
CA CYS A 47 9.59 -11.18 0.16
C CYS A 47 9.51 -12.18 1.32
N VAL A 48 9.22 -11.71 2.53
CA VAL A 48 9.09 -12.57 3.73
C VAL A 48 7.83 -13.43 3.67
N PHE A 49 6.69 -12.88 3.25
CA PHE A 49 5.41 -13.57 3.29
C PHE A 49 5.14 -14.46 2.06
N LEU A 50 5.69 -14.10 0.90
CA LEU A 50 5.46 -14.80 -0.36
C LEU A 50 6.69 -15.61 -0.82
N GLU A 51 7.78 -15.54 -0.07
CA GLU A 51 9.03 -16.29 -0.32
C GLU A 51 9.66 -16.00 -1.70
N HIS A 52 9.42 -14.81 -2.25
CA HIS A 52 10.04 -14.34 -3.49
C HIS A 52 11.18 -13.37 -3.20
N ASN A 53 12.25 -13.45 -4.00
CA ASN A 53 13.32 -12.45 -3.96
C ASN A 53 13.12 -11.29 -4.96
N THR A 54 12.19 -11.46 -5.90
CA THR A 54 11.92 -10.49 -6.97
C THR A 54 10.47 -10.55 -7.40
N PHE A 55 9.87 -9.38 -7.67
CA PHE A 55 8.51 -9.26 -8.23
C PHE A 55 8.58 -8.66 -9.63
N THR A 56 7.87 -9.26 -10.59
CA THR A 56 7.91 -8.86 -12.01
C THR A 56 6.86 -7.81 -12.36
N GLY A 57 5.81 -7.65 -11.54
CA GLY A 57 4.84 -6.57 -11.67
C GLY A 57 5.51 -5.21 -11.61
N LYS A 58 5.10 -4.30 -12.51
CA LYS A 58 5.64 -2.93 -12.56
C LYS A 58 5.20 -2.20 -11.30
N GLN A 59 6.08 -1.37 -10.75
CA GLN A 59 5.82 -0.65 -9.50
C GLN A 59 5.79 0.85 -9.75
N PHE A 60 4.76 1.52 -9.21
CA PHE A 60 4.68 2.98 -9.14
C PHE A 60 4.64 3.40 -7.68
N ASP A 61 5.77 3.92 -7.20
CA ASP A 61 5.89 4.46 -5.85
C ASP A 61 5.61 5.96 -5.85
N THR A 62 4.43 6.34 -5.35
CA THR A 62 3.99 7.74 -5.30
C THR A 62 4.93 8.64 -4.50
N ARG A 63 5.63 8.11 -3.49
CA ARG A 63 6.58 8.87 -2.68
C ARG A 63 7.82 9.22 -3.48
N ILE A 64 8.40 8.23 -4.16
CA ILE A 64 9.60 8.43 -4.99
C ILE A 64 9.26 9.30 -6.19
N ALA A 65 8.14 9.02 -6.86
CA ALA A 65 7.70 9.77 -8.02
C ALA A 65 7.53 11.27 -7.70
N HIS A 66 6.93 11.62 -6.55
CA HIS A 66 6.83 13.02 -6.15
C HIS A 66 8.17 13.62 -5.71
N ALA A 67 9.05 12.85 -5.06
CA ALA A 67 10.39 13.32 -4.70
C ALA A 67 11.26 13.66 -5.93
N LEU A 68 10.98 13.08 -7.10
CA LEU A 68 11.63 13.45 -8.36
C LEU A 68 11.11 14.78 -8.94
N ILE A 69 9.89 15.20 -8.58
CA ILE A 69 9.31 16.49 -8.96
C ILE A 69 9.84 17.59 -8.03
N ASP A 70 9.80 17.34 -6.72
CA ASP A 70 10.27 18.25 -5.68
C ASP A 70 10.90 17.48 -4.52
N GLU A 71 12.24 17.45 -4.51
CA GLU A 71 13.04 16.74 -3.50
C GLU A 71 12.91 17.33 -2.09
N ASN A 72 12.53 18.62 -1.99
CA ASN A 72 12.46 19.35 -0.72
C ASN A 72 11.04 19.37 -0.13
N ALA A 73 10.04 18.88 -0.87
CA ALA A 73 8.66 18.83 -0.41
C ALA A 73 8.39 17.78 0.68
N GLU A 74 7.29 17.97 1.41
CA GLU A 74 6.74 16.93 2.27
C GLU A 74 6.13 15.81 1.43
N ASN A 75 6.82 14.68 1.35
CA ASN A 75 6.44 13.52 0.55
C ASN A 75 5.61 12.48 1.33
N SER A 76 4.94 12.88 2.41
CA SER A 76 4.07 11.98 3.17
C SER A 76 2.77 11.71 2.40
N LEU A 77 2.21 10.50 2.47
CA LEU A 77 0.94 10.19 1.79
C LEU A 77 -0.18 11.16 2.17
N GLY A 78 -0.18 11.66 3.41
CA GLY A 78 -1.16 12.64 3.87
C GLY A 78 -0.98 14.02 3.24
N ALA A 79 0.26 14.52 3.17
CA ALA A 79 0.57 15.77 2.50
C ALA A 79 0.23 15.70 1.00
N LEU A 80 0.58 14.60 0.33
CA LEU A 80 0.26 14.39 -1.07
C LEU A 80 -1.24 14.25 -1.30
N ALA A 81 -1.98 13.56 -0.42
CA ALA A 81 -3.43 13.47 -0.48
C ALA A 81 -4.06 14.85 -0.47
N ASN A 82 -3.67 15.70 0.48
CA ASN A 82 -4.19 17.07 0.61
C ASN A 82 -3.82 17.95 -0.59
N LYS A 83 -2.65 17.75 -1.19
CA LYS A 83 -2.15 18.53 -2.32
C LYS A 83 -2.84 18.17 -3.64
N TYR A 84 -3.04 16.88 -3.90
CA TYR A 84 -3.39 16.37 -5.23
C TYR A 84 -4.78 15.73 -5.32
N THR A 85 -5.44 15.53 -4.19
CA THR A 85 -6.71 14.81 -4.13
C THR A 85 -7.69 15.51 -3.20
N ASN A 86 -8.92 15.03 -3.16
CA ASN A 86 -9.93 15.47 -2.19
C ASN A 86 -10.02 14.53 -0.98
N PHE A 87 -9.06 13.61 -0.81
CA PHE A 87 -9.04 12.69 0.32
C PHE A 87 -8.42 13.33 1.54
N ILE A 88 -9.03 13.10 2.71
CA ILE A 88 -8.45 13.42 4.00
C ILE A 88 -7.83 12.14 4.56
N LYS A 89 -6.50 12.11 4.63
CA LYS A 89 -5.81 10.98 5.25
C LYS A 89 -6.06 11.00 6.75
N ASN A 90 -6.38 9.83 7.32
CA ASN A 90 -6.35 9.57 8.77
C ASN A 90 -7.53 10.15 9.57
N GLU A 91 -8.77 10.10 9.04
CA GLU A 91 -9.99 10.45 9.82
C GLU A 91 -10.03 9.72 11.18
N GLU A 92 -9.56 8.48 11.21
CA GLU A 92 -9.52 7.60 12.41
C GLU A 92 -8.31 7.87 13.35
N LYS A 93 -7.36 8.75 12.99
CA LYS A 93 -6.13 9.08 13.76
C LYS A 93 -5.39 7.88 14.37
N LEU A 94 -5.23 6.80 13.60
CA LEU A 94 -4.61 5.57 14.11
C LEU A 94 -3.10 5.73 14.35
N ASN A 95 -2.62 5.17 15.45
CA ASN A 95 -1.19 5.01 15.68
C ASN A 95 -0.71 3.74 14.98
N ARG A 96 0.04 3.91 13.87
CA ARG A 96 0.61 2.83 13.05
C ARG A 96 1.43 1.81 13.84
N ARG A 97 2.05 2.20 14.95
CA ARG A 97 2.85 1.28 15.80
C ARG A 97 1.99 0.43 16.73
N LYS A 98 0.68 0.69 16.77
CA LYS A 98 -0.28 0.05 17.67
C LYS A 98 -1.49 -0.50 16.91
N LEU A 99 -1.36 -0.79 15.60
CA LEU A 99 -2.47 -1.28 14.76
C LEU A 99 -3.17 -2.50 15.36
N ILE A 100 -2.39 -3.42 15.96
CA ILE A 100 -2.92 -4.62 16.64
C ILE A 100 -3.87 -4.33 17.81
N LYS A 101 -3.89 -3.10 18.34
CA LYS A 101 -4.75 -2.69 19.45
C LYS A 101 -6.12 -2.15 19.00
N TYR A 102 -6.30 -1.90 17.72
CA TYR A 102 -7.53 -1.37 17.16
C TYR A 102 -8.41 -2.51 16.66
N ASP A 103 -9.71 -2.26 16.54
CA ASP A 103 -10.60 -3.27 15.99
C ASP A 103 -10.24 -3.55 14.51
N PRO A 104 -10.41 -4.79 14.04
CA PRO A 104 -10.00 -5.21 12.70
C PRO A 104 -10.63 -4.38 11.58
N GLN A 105 -11.89 -3.97 11.75
CA GLN A 105 -12.62 -3.20 10.74
C GLN A 105 -12.08 -1.79 10.59
N THR A 106 -11.68 -1.15 11.69
CA THR A 106 -11.01 0.15 11.67
C THR A 106 -9.65 0.08 11.00
N VAL A 107 -8.87 -0.97 11.26
CA VAL A 107 -7.59 -1.21 10.56
C VAL A 107 -7.82 -1.44 9.07
N LEU A 108 -8.86 -2.21 8.70
CA LEU A 108 -9.22 -2.44 7.30
C LEU A 108 -9.60 -1.15 6.59
N ARG A 109 -10.51 -0.34 7.16
CA ARG A 109 -10.89 0.97 6.59
C ARG A 109 -9.68 1.89 6.42
N TYR A 110 -8.79 1.91 7.40
CA TYR A 110 -7.54 2.66 7.32
C TYR A 110 -6.66 2.23 6.13
N ASN A 111 -6.44 0.92 5.97
CA ASN A 111 -5.64 0.38 4.86
C ASN A 111 -6.30 0.62 3.50
N MET A 112 -7.63 0.50 3.41
CA MET A 112 -8.39 0.81 2.20
C MET A 112 -8.23 2.27 1.78
N MET A 113 -8.23 3.20 2.75
CA MET A 113 -8.00 4.62 2.48
C MET A 113 -6.58 4.88 1.95
N ASP A 114 -5.56 4.26 2.55
CA ASP A 114 -4.17 4.40 2.07
C ASP A 114 -4.01 3.88 0.63
N ALA A 115 -4.68 2.78 0.28
CA ALA A 115 -4.71 2.26 -1.09
C ALA A 115 -5.46 3.19 -2.06
N ALA A 116 -6.63 3.70 -1.67
CA ALA A 116 -7.43 4.61 -2.49
C ALA A 116 -6.68 5.92 -2.80
N ILE A 117 -6.05 6.53 -1.79
CA ILE A 117 -5.23 7.72 -1.96
C ILE A 117 -4.07 7.43 -2.91
N SER A 118 -3.32 6.36 -2.68
CA SER A 118 -2.16 6.01 -3.52
C SER A 118 -2.56 5.86 -4.98
N ARG A 119 -3.71 5.24 -5.25
CA ARG A 119 -4.25 5.11 -6.61
C ARG A 119 -4.66 6.45 -7.22
N ALA A 120 -5.28 7.33 -6.43
CA ALA A 120 -5.73 8.65 -6.87
C ALA A 120 -4.55 9.58 -7.21
N LEU A 121 -3.41 9.41 -6.54
CA LEU A 121 -2.19 10.17 -6.79
C LEU A 121 -1.50 9.84 -8.12
N LEU A 122 -1.78 8.69 -8.74
CA LEU A 122 -1.08 8.25 -9.95
C LEU A 122 -1.14 9.29 -11.08
N LEU A 123 -2.35 9.69 -11.47
CA LEU A 123 -2.55 10.55 -12.64
C LEU A 123 -1.95 11.96 -12.46
N PRO A 124 -2.20 12.67 -11.35
CA PRO A 124 -1.62 14.00 -11.18
C PRO A 124 -0.09 13.96 -11.08
N ILE A 125 0.50 13.01 -10.32
CA ILE A 125 1.96 12.90 -10.23
C ILE A 125 2.56 12.54 -11.60
N LYS A 126 1.94 11.62 -12.34
CA LYS A 126 2.42 11.28 -13.68
C LYS A 126 2.39 12.49 -14.62
N ARG A 127 1.36 13.33 -14.54
CA ARG A 127 1.26 14.56 -15.35
C ARG A 127 2.36 15.56 -15.00
N ASP A 128 2.72 15.67 -13.74
CA ASP A 128 3.77 16.60 -13.29
C ASP A 128 5.20 16.10 -13.63
N LEU A 129 5.36 14.81 -13.99
CA LEU A 129 6.63 14.22 -14.42
C LEU A 129 6.90 14.33 -15.94
N GLU A 130 5.88 14.66 -16.73
CA GLU A 130 5.95 14.80 -18.21
C GLU A 130 6.27 16.25 -18.62
#